data_AF-A0A9X0XF26-F1
#
_entry.id   AF-A0A9X0XF26-F1
#
_cell.length_a   1.000
_cell.length_b   1.000
_cell.length_c   1.000
_cell.angle_alpha   90.00
_cell.angle_beta   90.00
_cell.angle_gamma   90.00
#
_symmetry.space_group_name_H-M   'P 1'
#
loop_
_entity.id
_entity.type
_entity.pdbx_description
1 polymer ?
#
loop_
_entity_poly.entity_id
_entity_poly.type
_entity_poly.pdbx_seq_one_letter_code
_entity_poly.pdbx_strand_id
1 'polypeptide(L)'
;MSAFPAHWHGSERISLLVYPGFTALDLVGPQYMLAGLMGAKLQLVAKTREPVRSDTGLVVVPDVSFEDSFERPDILFVPGGGQGTLDAMRDARTVAYVRERGRAAGQQVSVCTGSLLLGMAGLLKGRRATSHWITHGVLADLGAQPVHERVVADGPLLTGAGVSAGLDLGLALVAQRRDRLYAESLQLLAEYAPEPPFQAGRPDTAPPQARALMETMMRGLVAEMRSEATRAQ
;
A
#
# COMPACT_ATOMS: atom_id res chain seq x y z
N MET A 1 14.75 -12.73 -31.57
CA MET A 1 15.40 -11.94 -30.50
C MET A 1 14.33 -11.04 -29.91
N SER A 2 14.22 -10.95 -28.58
CA SER A 2 13.25 -10.04 -27.94
C SER A 2 13.48 -8.61 -28.44
N ALA A 3 12.40 -7.87 -28.74
CA ALA A 3 12.48 -6.45 -29.09
C ALA A 3 12.90 -5.57 -27.90
N PHE A 4 12.98 -6.14 -26.69
CA PHE A 4 13.29 -5.44 -25.46
C PHE A 4 14.75 -5.65 -25.01
N PRO A 5 15.37 -4.65 -24.36
CA PRO A 5 16.70 -4.79 -23.76
C PRO A 5 16.77 -5.97 -22.78
N ALA A 6 17.89 -6.71 -22.77
CA ALA A 6 18.03 -7.89 -21.90
C ALA A 6 17.95 -7.55 -20.40
N HIS A 7 18.45 -6.37 -20.01
CA HIS A 7 18.41 -5.89 -18.61
C HIS A 7 17.01 -5.53 -18.13
N TRP A 8 16.02 -5.49 -19.03
CA TRP A 8 14.61 -5.29 -18.68
C TRP A 8 13.95 -6.56 -18.15
N HIS A 9 14.59 -7.73 -18.15
CA HIS A 9 14.05 -8.91 -17.48
C HIS A 9 14.64 -9.05 -16.07
N GLY A 10 13.76 -9.10 -15.07
CA GLY A 10 14.10 -9.37 -13.66
C GLY A 10 13.52 -10.70 -13.16
N SER A 11 13.56 -10.88 -11.84
CA SER A 11 13.09 -12.10 -11.15
C SER A 11 12.48 -11.79 -9.78
N GLU A 12 11.97 -10.57 -9.59
CA GLU A 12 11.48 -10.06 -8.32
C GLU A 12 10.30 -10.90 -7.81
N ARG A 13 10.33 -11.28 -6.53
CA ARG A 13 9.24 -11.95 -5.82
C ARG A 13 8.43 -10.94 -5.03
N ILE A 14 7.17 -10.75 -5.42
CA ILE A 14 6.32 -9.69 -4.87
C ILE A 14 5.12 -10.31 -4.17
N SER A 15 5.00 -10.07 -2.87
CA SER A 15 3.85 -10.49 -2.06
C SER A 15 2.92 -9.31 -1.84
N LEU A 16 1.70 -9.39 -2.39
CA LEU A 16 0.67 -8.38 -2.27
C LEU A 16 -0.36 -8.86 -1.24
N LEU A 17 -0.39 -8.25 -0.06
CA LEU A 17 -1.34 -8.62 0.99
C LEU A 17 -2.78 -8.27 0.58
N VAL A 18 -3.72 -9.15 0.90
CA VAL A 18 -5.16 -8.94 0.80
C VAL A 18 -5.81 -9.38 2.12
N TYR A 19 -6.76 -8.59 2.63
CA TYR A 19 -7.51 -8.90 3.85
C TYR A 19 -8.96 -8.37 3.72
N PRO A 20 -9.95 -8.94 4.43
CA PRO A 20 -11.34 -8.48 4.32
C PRO A 20 -11.49 -6.98 4.57
N GLY A 21 -12.24 -6.30 3.70
CA GLY A 21 -12.49 -4.86 3.80
C GLY A 21 -11.32 -3.97 3.40
N PHE A 22 -10.27 -4.50 2.75
CA PHE A 22 -9.27 -3.68 2.09
C PHE A 22 -9.89 -2.79 1.00
N THR A 23 -9.28 -1.64 0.71
CA THR A 23 -9.70 -0.80 -0.42
C THR A 23 -9.13 -1.39 -1.71
N ALA A 24 -10.01 -1.82 -2.64
CA ALA A 24 -9.58 -2.52 -3.85
C ALA A 24 -8.60 -1.71 -4.71
N LEU A 25 -8.82 -0.40 -4.83
CA LEU A 25 -7.96 0.48 -5.64
C LEU A 25 -6.55 0.62 -5.06
N ASP A 26 -6.38 0.53 -3.73
CA ASP A 26 -5.07 0.53 -3.08
C ASP A 26 -4.21 -0.65 -3.52
N LEU A 27 -4.84 -1.78 -3.85
CA LEU A 27 -4.18 -2.97 -4.40
C LEU A 27 -4.04 -2.88 -5.91
N VAL A 28 -5.13 -2.64 -6.63
CA VAL A 28 -5.20 -2.76 -8.10
C VAL A 28 -4.28 -1.77 -8.80
N GLY A 29 -4.19 -0.53 -8.32
CA GLY A 29 -3.33 0.49 -8.92
C GLY A 29 -1.84 0.06 -8.95
N PRO A 30 -1.22 -0.19 -7.78
CA PRO A 30 0.14 -0.73 -7.71
C PRO A 30 0.29 -2.09 -8.39
N GLN A 31 -0.69 -3.00 -8.23
CA GLN A 31 -0.61 -4.34 -8.82
C GLN A 31 -0.49 -4.28 -10.34
N TYR A 32 -1.22 -3.38 -11.02
CA TYR A 32 -1.10 -3.18 -12.46
C TYR A 32 0.34 -2.78 -12.84
N MET A 33 0.92 -1.80 -12.13
CA MET A 33 2.28 -1.34 -12.40
C MET A 33 3.32 -2.45 -12.16
N LEU A 34 3.17 -3.22 -11.07
CA LEU A 34 4.11 -4.28 -10.70
C LEU A 34 3.96 -5.53 -11.58
N ALA A 35 2.76 -5.85 -12.05
CA ALA A 35 2.55 -6.91 -13.04
C ALA A 35 3.22 -6.57 -14.38
N GLY A 36 3.43 -5.29 -14.64
CA GLY A 36 4.20 -4.80 -15.78
C GLY A 36 5.70 -5.08 -15.70
N LEU A 37 6.26 -5.53 -14.56
CA LEU A 37 7.68 -5.87 -14.43
C LEU A 37 7.98 -7.23 -15.08
N MET A 38 8.62 -7.22 -16.25
CA MET A 38 8.97 -8.44 -17.00
C MET A 38 9.81 -9.38 -16.15
N GLY A 39 9.33 -10.62 -15.97
CA GLY A 39 10.01 -11.67 -15.18
C GLY A 39 9.73 -11.65 -13.67
N ALA A 40 9.07 -10.61 -13.15
CA ALA A 40 8.63 -10.61 -11.76
C ALA A 40 7.53 -11.66 -11.52
N LYS A 41 7.51 -12.22 -10.31
CA LYS A 41 6.48 -13.16 -9.85
C LYS A 41 5.69 -12.52 -8.71
N LEU A 42 4.43 -12.19 -9.01
CA LEU A 42 3.49 -11.64 -8.05
C LEU A 42 2.66 -12.76 -7.42
N GLN A 43 2.30 -12.60 -6.15
CA GLN A 43 1.32 -13.43 -5.46
C GLN A 43 0.39 -12.54 -4.64
N LEU A 44 -0.91 -12.74 -4.80
CA LEU A 44 -1.92 -12.24 -3.88
C LEU A 44 -1.94 -13.16 -2.66
N VAL A 45 -1.65 -12.60 -1.49
CA VAL A 45 -1.48 -13.34 -0.25
C VAL A 45 -2.55 -12.95 0.75
N ALA A 46 -3.22 -13.92 1.36
CA ALA A 46 -4.15 -13.70 2.45
C ALA A 46 -4.04 -14.79 3.53
N LYS A 47 -4.80 -14.66 4.62
CA LYS A 47 -4.80 -15.61 5.74
C LYS A 47 -5.17 -17.03 5.33
N THR A 48 -6.03 -17.16 4.32
CA THR A 48 -6.45 -18.40 3.67
C THR A 48 -6.60 -18.14 2.17
N ARG A 49 -6.91 -19.19 1.38
CA ARG A 49 -7.20 -19.06 -0.06
C ARG A 49 -8.67 -18.79 -0.38
N GLU A 50 -9.47 -18.51 0.65
CA GLU A 50 -10.88 -18.17 0.46
C GLU A 50 -11.03 -16.80 -0.21
N PRO A 51 -12.08 -16.57 -1.01
CA PRO A 51 -12.33 -15.27 -1.62
C PRO A 51 -12.42 -14.14 -0.59
N VAL A 52 -11.71 -13.05 -0.85
CA VAL A 52 -11.63 -11.89 0.04
C VAL A 52 -12.38 -10.71 -0.58
N ARG A 53 -13.35 -10.17 0.15
CA ARG A 53 -14.17 -9.02 -0.30
C ARG A 53 -13.54 -7.70 0.17
N SER A 54 -13.43 -6.74 -0.76
CA SER A 54 -13.03 -5.36 -0.48
C SER A 54 -14.16 -4.52 0.14
N ASP A 55 -13.83 -3.33 0.62
CA ASP A 55 -14.78 -2.35 1.18
C ASP A 55 -15.89 -1.88 0.22
N THR A 56 -15.66 -2.00 -1.09
CA THR A 56 -16.58 -1.64 -2.17
C THR A 56 -17.21 -2.85 -2.85
N GLY A 57 -17.00 -4.06 -2.30
CA GLY A 57 -17.67 -5.28 -2.72
C GLY A 57 -16.98 -6.10 -3.81
N LEU A 58 -15.92 -5.58 -4.44
CA LEU A 58 -15.06 -6.36 -5.35
C LEU A 58 -14.41 -7.52 -4.60
N VAL A 59 -14.43 -8.72 -5.18
CA VAL A 59 -13.90 -9.94 -4.57
C VAL A 59 -12.64 -10.37 -5.30
N VAL A 60 -11.61 -10.70 -4.53
CA VAL A 60 -10.32 -11.20 -5.01
C VAL A 60 -10.11 -12.62 -4.47
N VAL A 61 -9.62 -13.53 -5.30
CA VAL A 61 -9.20 -14.87 -4.87
C VAL A 61 -7.69 -14.85 -4.61
N PRO A 62 -7.22 -15.10 -3.37
CA PRO A 62 -5.79 -15.17 -3.08
C PRO A 62 -5.11 -16.33 -3.80
N ASP A 63 -3.88 -16.11 -4.27
CA ASP A 63 -3.07 -17.17 -4.88
C ASP A 63 -2.58 -18.16 -3.82
N VAL A 64 -2.17 -17.62 -2.67
CA VAL A 64 -1.51 -18.37 -1.59
C VAL A 64 -1.96 -17.88 -0.21
N SER A 65 -1.84 -18.78 0.78
CA SER A 65 -2.00 -18.46 2.20
C SER A 65 -0.76 -17.73 2.75
N PHE A 66 -0.82 -17.28 4.01
CA PHE A 66 0.36 -16.75 4.71
C PHE A 66 1.50 -17.77 4.76
N GLU A 67 1.17 -19.03 5.03
CA GLU A 67 2.10 -20.14 5.19
C GLU A 67 2.80 -20.51 3.87
N ASP A 68 2.09 -20.41 2.75
CA ASP A 68 2.59 -20.81 1.43
C ASP A 68 3.23 -19.66 0.63
N SER A 69 3.21 -18.44 1.18
CA SER A 69 3.79 -17.26 0.54
C SER A 69 5.32 -17.27 0.59
N PHE A 70 5.97 -16.46 -0.26
CA PHE A 70 7.43 -16.31 -0.22
C PHE A 70 7.93 -15.96 1.19
N GLU A 71 8.87 -16.75 1.72
CA GLU A 71 9.47 -16.48 3.04
C GLU A 71 10.27 -15.17 3.07
N ARG A 72 10.88 -14.80 1.93
CA ARG A 72 11.74 -13.62 1.76
C ARG A 72 11.38 -12.84 0.49
N PRO A 73 10.21 -12.19 0.41
CA PRO A 73 9.83 -11.47 -0.80
C PRO A 73 10.79 -10.30 -1.06
N ASP A 74 11.05 -9.96 -2.31
CA ASP A 74 11.80 -8.74 -2.64
C ASP A 74 10.98 -7.49 -2.30
N ILE A 75 9.64 -7.60 -2.40
CA ILE A 75 8.68 -6.57 -2.03
C ILE A 75 7.54 -7.21 -1.24
N LEU A 76 7.31 -6.73 -0.01
CA LEU A 76 6.04 -6.91 0.69
C LEU A 76 5.19 -5.65 0.47
N PHE A 77 4.02 -5.81 -0.12
CA PHE A 77 3.07 -4.73 -0.34
C PHE A 77 1.84 -4.87 0.56
N VAL A 78 1.45 -3.78 1.22
CA VAL A 78 0.30 -3.72 2.14
C VAL A 78 -0.68 -2.62 1.68
N PRO A 79 -1.89 -2.99 1.20
CA PRO A 79 -2.92 -2.00 0.86
C PRO A 79 -3.51 -1.37 2.12
N GLY A 80 -4.33 -0.32 1.95
CA GLY A 80 -5.14 0.26 3.00
C GLY A 80 -6.60 -0.19 2.96
N GLY A 81 -7.45 0.65 3.53
CA GLY A 81 -8.81 0.32 3.93
C GLY A 81 -9.33 1.25 5.03
N GLY A 82 -10.64 1.35 5.15
CA GLY A 82 -11.30 1.97 6.31
C GLY A 82 -11.36 0.98 7.47
N GLN A 83 -12.57 0.48 7.75
CA GLN A 83 -12.81 -0.53 8.79
C GLN A 83 -11.95 -1.79 8.60
N GLY A 84 -11.73 -2.24 7.36
CA GLY A 84 -10.93 -3.44 7.10
C GLY A 84 -9.47 -3.32 7.56
N THR A 85 -8.86 -2.12 7.46
CA THR A 85 -7.51 -1.92 8.02
C THR A 85 -7.53 -1.93 9.54
N LEU A 86 -8.54 -1.32 10.17
CA LEU A 86 -8.69 -1.37 11.63
C LEU A 86 -8.85 -2.82 12.13
N ASP A 87 -9.65 -3.63 11.43
CA ASP A 87 -9.81 -5.05 11.75
C ASP A 87 -8.52 -5.84 11.52
N ALA A 88 -7.77 -5.53 10.45
CA ALA A 88 -6.46 -6.12 10.20
C ALA A 88 -5.41 -5.74 11.25
N MET A 89 -5.45 -4.52 11.78
CA MET A 89 -4.61 -4.08 12.90
C MET A 89 -4.92 -4.87 14.19
N ARG A 90 -6.18 -5.28 14.39
CA ARG A 90 -6.64 -6.10 15.53
C ARG A 90 -6.36 -7.60 15.34
N ASP A 91 -6.18 -8.07 14.11
CA ASP A 91 -5.88 -9.48 13.84
C ASP A 91 -4.40 -9.79 14.08
N ALA A 92 -4.12 -10.45 15.22
CA ALA A 92 -2.76 -10.81 15.63
C ALA A 92 -2.01 -11.67 14.59
N ARG A 93 -2.70 -12.52 13.81
CA ARG A 93 -2.07 -13.38 12.80
C ARG A 93 -1.69 -12.57 11.57
N THR A 94 -2.51 -11.61 11.17
CA THR A 94 -2.18 -10.65 10.09
C THR A 94 -1.00 -9.76 10.50
N VAL A 95 -1.03 -9.18 11.70
CA VAL A 95 0.08 -8.34 12.19
C VAL A 95 1.38 -9.15 12.30
N ALA A 96 1.33 -10.39 12.78
CA ALA A 96 2.48 -11.28 12.84
C ALA A 96 3.04 -11.59 11.44
N TYR A 97 2.18 -11.90 10.47
CA TYR A 97 2.59 -12.12 9.08
C TYR A 97 3.30 -10.90 8.49
N VAL A 98 2.71 -9.71 8.62
CA VAL A 98 3.31 -8.46 8.11
C VAL A 98 4.64 -8.18 8.80
N ARG A 99 4.77 -8.43 10.10
CA ARG A 99 6.03 -8.29 10.84
C ARG A 99 7.10 -9.24 10.34
N GLU A 100 6.78 -10.53 10.20
CA GLU A 100 7.74 -11.55 9.80
C GLU A 100 8.20 -11.35 8.36
N ARG A 101 7.26 -11.27 7.41
CA ARG A 101 7.58 -11.06 6.00
C ARG A 101 8.16 -9.68 5.74
N GLY A 102 7.72 -8.66 6.48
CA GLY A 102 8.24 -7.31 6.37
C GLY A 102 9.72 -7.24 6.77
N ARG A 103 10.12 -7.90 7.87
CA ARG A 103 11.54 -8.00 8.28
C ARG A 103 12.40 -8.79 7.31
N ALA A 104 11.81 -9.77 6.65
CA ALA A 104 12.49 -10.59 5.64
C ALA A 104 12.56 -9.92 4.26
N ALA A 105 11.71 -8.92 4.01
CA ALA A 105 11.57 -8.30 2.70
C ALA A 105 12.72 -7.33 2.36
N GLY A 106 13.10 -7.28 1.08
CA GLY A 106 14.03 -6.27 0.58
C GLY A 106 13.46 -4.84 0.66
N GLN A 107 12.15 -4.70 0.43
CA GLN A 107 11.42 -3.43 0.58
C GLN A 107 10.02 -3.69 1.17
N GLN A 108 9.62 -2.84 2.12
CA GLN A 108 8.26 -2.79 2.67
C GLN A 108 7.53 -1.63 2.01
N VAL A 109 6.38 -1.94 1.40
CA VAL A 109 5.62 -1.01 0.59
C VAL A 109 4.20 -0.95 1.10
N SER A 110 3.62 0.25 1.21
CA SER A 110 2.20 0.38 1.54
C SER A 110 1.55 1.56 0.85
N VAL A 111 0.24 1.48 0.68
CA VAL A 111 -0.60 2.60 0.23
C VAL A 111 -1.63 2.91 1.30
N CYS A 112 -2.01 4.19 1.41
CA CYS A 112 -3.10 4.64 2.27
C CYS A 112 -2.85 4.22 3.74
N THR A 113 -3.87 3.70 4.41
CA THR A 113 -3.82 3.20 5.79
C THR A 113 -3.03 1.91 5.94
N GLY A 114 -2.55 1.27 4.87
CA GLY A 114 -1.67 0.10 4.94
C GLY A 114 -0.37 0.37 5.69
N SER A 115 0.08 1.63 5.67
CA SER A 115 1.18 2.13 6.49
C SER A 115 0.92 1.95 8.00
N LEU A 116 -0.33 2.07 8.46
CA LEU A 116 -0.66 1.83 9.87
C LEU A 116 -0.45 0.35 10.23
N LEU A 117 -0.76 -0.58 9.32
CA LEU A 117 -0.51 -2.00 9.54
C LEU A 117 0.99 -2.33 9.54
N LEU A 118 1.80 -1.65 8.71
CA LEU A 118 3.27 -1.70 8.84
C LEU A 118 3.75 -1.15 10.19
N GLY A 119 3.10 -0.09 10.69
CA GLY A 119 3.38 0.48 12.01
C GLY A 119 3.06 -0.49 13.15
N MET A 120 1.90 -1.15 13.12
CA MET A 120 1.52 -2.22 14.06
C MET A 120 2.49 -3.41 14.05
N ALA A 121 3.05 -3.71 12.87
CA ALA A 121 4.11 -4.70 12.71
C ALA A 121 5.47 -4.24 13.28
N GLY A 122 5.60 -2.97 13.67
CA GLY A 122 6.82 -2.37 14.23
C GLY A 122 7.84 -1.94 13.17
N LEU A 123 7.42 -1.80 11.91
CA LEU A 123 8.31 -1.56 10.77
C LEU A 123 8.56 -0.07 10.50
N LEU A 124 7.82 0.84 11.15
CA LEU A 124 7.93 2.28 10.92
C LEU A 124 8.72 3.05 11.99
N LYS A 125 9.21 2.37 13.03
CA LYS A 125 9.88 3.03 14.17
C LYS A 125 11.08 3.87 13.71
N GLY A 126 11.02 5.18 13.96
CA GLY A 126 12.04 6.16 13.60
C GLY A 126 12.11 6.51 12.12
N ARG A 127 11.17 6.05 11.28
CA ARG A 127 11.21 6.22 9.82
C ARG A 127 10.22 7.28 9.33
N ARG A 128 10.58 7.98 8.26
CA ARG A 128 9.67 8.86 7.53
C ARG A 128 8.62 8.02 6.80
N ALA A 129 7.35 8.35 6.97
CA ALA A 129 6.25 7.67 6.29
C ALA A 129 5.09 8.62 5.99
N THR A 130 4.32 8.31 4.96
CA THR A 130 3.01 8.91 4.66
C THR A 130 1.90 7.87 4.78
N SER A 131 0.65 8.34 4.79
CA SER A 131 -0.56 7.52 4.91
C SER A 131 -1.73 8.23 4.22
N HIS A 132 -2.95 7.71 4.37
CA HIS A 132 -4.14 8.49 4.05
C HIS A 132 -4.17 9.77 4.89
N TRP A 133 -4.57 10.89 4.27
CA TRP A 133 -4.53 12.21 4.92
C TRP A 133 -5.34 12.26 6.23
N ILE A 134 -6.47 11.55 6.27
CA ILE A 134 -7.38 11.51 7.43
C ILE A 134 -6.77 10.79 8.65
N THR A 135 -5.86 9.85 8.41
CA THR A 135 -5.21 9.02 9.45
C THR A 135 -3.74 9.38 9.64
N HIS A 136 -3.25 10.43 8.97
CA HIS A 136 -1.82 10.79 8.95
C HIS A 136 -1.26 10.99 10.37
N GLY A 137 -2.04 11.59 11.27
CA GLY A 137 -1.68 11.78 12.68
C GLY A 137 -1.53 10.50 13.51
N VAL A 138 -2.01 9.34 13.03
CA VAL A 138 -1.86 8.04 13.71
C VAL A 138 -0.46 7.45 13.51
N LEU A 139 0.26 7.87 12.47
CA LEU A 139 1.62 7.39 12.20
C LEU A 139 2.60 7.67 13.35
N ALA A 140 2.47 8.84 14.00
CA ALA A 140 3.30 9.19 15.15
C ALA A 140 3.06 8.25 16.34
N ASP A 141 1.80 7.83 16.55
CA ASP A 141 1.40 6.85 17.58
C ASP A 141 1.93 5.43 17.25
N LEU A 142 2.56 5.22 16.09
CA LEU A 142 3.23 3.98 15.70
C LEU A 142 4.76 4.15 15.60
N GLY A 143 5.28 5.26 16.11
CA GLY A 143 6.71 5.57 16.15
C GLY A 143 7.29 6.06 14.83
N ALA A 144 6.47 6.34 13.82
CA ALA A 144 6.92 6.93 12.56
C ALA A 144 7.10 8.45 12.67
N GLN A 145 7.83 9.03 11.71
CA GLN A 145 7.88 10.47 11.46
C GLN A 145 6.93 10.80 10.30
N PRO A 146 5.73 11.36 10.56
CA PRO A 146 4.75 11.59 9.50
C PRO A 146 5.21 12.68 8.52
N VAL A 147 5.11 12.42 7.21
CA VAL A 147 5.50 13.35 6.14
C VAL A 147 4.35 13.56 5.17
N HIS A 148 4.03 14.80 4.83
CA HIS A 148 2.95 15.16 3.89
C HIS A 148 3.44 15.18 2.45
N GLU A 149 3.83 14.01 1.94
CA GLU A 149 4.18 13.80 0.53
C GLU A 149 3.31 12.67 -0.04
N ARG A 150 3.13 12.66 -1.36
CA ARG A 150 2.31 11.65 -2.05
C ARG A 150 2.94 10.26 -2.02
N VAL A 151 4.27 10.21 -2.12
CA VAL A 151 5.09 9.01 -1.99
C VAL A 151 6.32 9.38 -1.16
N VAL A 152 6.62 8.60 -0.12
CA VAL A 152 7.77 8.80 0.77
C VAL A 152 8.64 7.56 0.74
N ALA A 153 9.92 7.75 0.42
CA ALA A 153 10.95 6.72 0.51
C ALA A 153 11.88 6.99 1.71
N ASP A 154 12.13 5.96 2.51
CA ASP A 154 13.11 5.97 3.61
C ASP A 154 13.71 4.57 3.72
N GLY A 155 14.97 4.39 3.31
CA GLY A 155 15.65 3.08 3.27
C GLY A 155 14.80 1.99 2.60
N PRO A 156 14.51 0.85 3.26
CA PRO A 156 13.65 -0.20 2.69
C PRO A 156 12.16 0.14 2.70
N LEU A 157 11.73 1.29 3.21
CA LEU A 157 10.33 1.68 3.27
C LEU A 157 9.94 2.55 2.07
N LEU A 158 8.83 2.23 1.42
CA LEU A 158 8.16 3.07 0.42
C LEU A 158 6.67 3.18 0.74
N THR A 159 6.22 4.34 1.20
CA THR A 159 4.81 4.57 1.56
C THR A 159 4.15 5.54 0.62
N GLY A 160 2.92 5.23 0.18
CA GLY A 160 2.08 6.07 -0.64
C GLY A 160 0.92 6.62 0.18
N ALA A 161 0.48 7.82 -0.15
CA ALA A 161 -0.64 8.49 0.48
C ALA A 161 -1.98 7.80 0.15
N GLY A 162 -3.10 8.51 0.22
CA GLY A 162 -4.42 7.94 0.02
C GLY A 162 -4.67 7.36 -1.38
N VAL A 163 -5.19 6.13 -1.40
CA VAL A 163 -5.89 5.48 -2.50
C VAL A 163 -5.19 5.54 -3.86
N SER A 164 -5.46 6.58 -4.66
CA SER A 164 -4.89 6.73 -6.00
C SER A 164 -3.38 6.94 -6.01
N ALA A 165 -2.78 7.30 -4.87
CA ALA A 165 -1.34 7.39 -4.72
C ALA A 165 -0.62 6.06 -5.02
N GLY A 166 -1.34 4.93 -4.99
CA GLY A 166 -0.80 3.64 -5.38
C GLY A 166 -0.35 3.56 -6.84
N LEU A 167 -0.96 4.31 -7.77
CA LEU A 167 -0.53 4.34 -9.16
C LEU A 167 0.86 5.00 -9.30
N ASP A 168 1.04 6.18 -8.68
CA ASP A 168 2.32 6.89 -8.67
C ASP A 168 3.40 6.13 -7.91
N LEU A 169 3.04 5.52 -6.77
CA LEU A 169 3.95 4.67 -6.00
C LEU A 169 4.40 3.46 -6.82
N GLY A 170 3.46 2.80 -7.50
CA GLY A 170 3.75 1.64 -8.33
C GLY A 170 4.69 2.00 -9.48
N LEU A 171 4.43 3.12 -10.14
CA LEU A 171 5.29 3.62 -11.22
C LEU A 171 6.69 4.01 -10.72
N ALA A 172 6.78 4.66 -9.56
CA ALA A 172 8.07 4.95 -8.91
C ALA A 172 8.83 3.66 -8.55
N LEU A 173 8.13 2.62 -8.11
CA LEU A 173 8.73 1.32 -7.79
C LEU A 173 9.22 0.60 -9.05
N VAL A 174 8.49 0.71 -10.17
CA VAL A 174 8.94 0.21 -11.48
C VAL A 174 10.24 0.90 -11.91
N ALA A 175 10.31 2.23 -11.79
CA ALA A 175 11.53 2.99 -12.10
C ALA A 175 12.72 2.59 -11.21
N GLN A 176 12.48 2.29 -9.93
CA GLN A 176 13.51 1.80 -9.01
C GLN A 176 14.03 0.40 -9.36
N ARG A 177 13.17 -0.48 -9.88
CA ARG A 177 13.54 -1.88 -10.19
C ARG A 177 14.16 -2.05 -11.56
N ARG A 178 13.82 -1.19 -12.51
CA ARG A 178 14.36 -1.21 -13.87
C ARG A 178 15.07 0.10 -14.14
N ASP A 179 14.54 0.89 -15.07
CA ASP A 179 15.05 2.21 -15.40
C ASP A 179 13.89 3.17 -15.73
N ARG A 180 14.25 4.42 -15.97
CA ARG A 180 13.29 5.48 -16.31
C ARG A 180 12.52 5.17 -17.59
N LEU A 181 13.18 4.67 -18.62
CA LEU A 181 12.55 4.41 -19.92
C LEU A 181 11.52 3.28 -19.81
N TYR A 182 11.81 2.25 -19.02
CA TYR A 182 10.86 1.18 -18.70
C TYR A 182 9.60 1.75 -18.05
N ALA A 183 9.77 2.58 -17.02
CA ALA A 183 8.66 3.19 -16.30
C ALA A 183 7.84 4.11 -17.21
N GLU A 184 8.47 4.98 -18.00
CA GLU A 184 7.79 5.85 -18.97
C GLU A 184 7.05 5.04 -20.05
N SER A 185 7.60 3.91 -20.49
CA SER A 185 6.95 3.00 -21.42
C SER A 185 5.71 2.34 -20.82
N LEU A 186 5.77 1.92 -19.55
CA LEU A 186 4.61 1.37 -18.84
C LEU A 186 3.56 2.44 -18.55
N GLN A 187 3.98 3.66 -18.21
CA GLN A 187 3.09 4.81 -18.05
C GLN A 187 2.32 5.08 -19.34
N LEU A 188 3.00 5.04 -20.49
CA LEU A 188 2.39 5.20 -21.81
C LEU A 188 1.44 4.05 -22.14
N LEU A 189 1.83 2.79 -21.86
CA LEU A 189 0.97 1.63 -22.07
C LEU A 189 -0.32 1.71 -21.27
N ALA A 190 -0.25 2.27 -20.06
CA ALA A 190 -1.39 2.49 -19.18
C ALA A 190 -2.24 3.72 -19.55
N GLU A 191 -1.73 4.56 -20.47
CA GLU A 191 -2.23 5.91 -20.71
C GLU A 191 -2.41 6.69 -19.40
N TYR A 192 -1.44 6.55 -18.48
CA TYR A 192 -1.52 7.17 -17.16
C TYR A 192 -1.20 8.67 -17.24
N ALA A 193 -2.18 9.42 -17.71
CA ALA A 193 -2.23 10.87 -17.87
C ALA A 193 -3.54 11.39 -17.23
N PRO A 194 -3.64 11.42 -15.89
CA PRO A 194 -4.89 11.73 -15.22
C PRO A 194 -5.31 13.19 -15.43
N GLU A 195 -6.58 13.41 -15.80
CA GLU A 195 -7.23 14.72 -15.90
C GLU A 195 -8.45 14.78 -14.96
N PRO A 196 -8.26 14.94 -13.63
CA PRO A 196 -9.39 14.95 -12.71
C PRO A 196 -10.35 16.12 -12.98
N PRO A 197 -11.68 15.89 -12.99
CA PRO A 197 -12.66 16.94 -13.29
C PRO A 197 -12.81 17.98 -12.16
N PHE A 198 -12.22 17.74 -10.99
CA PHE A 198 -12.26 18.63 -9.82
C PHE A 198 -10.90 18.70 -9.11
N GLN A 199 -10.59 19.83 -8.48
CA GLN A 199 -9.37 20.03 -7.70
C GLN A 199 -9.54 19.71 -6.20
N ALA A 200 -10.29 18.65 -5.88
CA ALA A 200 -10.63 18.28 -4.50
C ALA A 200 -9.87 17.05 -3.96
N GLY A 201 -8.83 16.59 -4.66
CA GLY A 201 -8.07 15.40 -4.30
C GLY A 201 -7.08 15.57 -3.14
N ARG A 202 -6.87 16.80 -2.65
CA ARG A 202 -5.96 17.09 -1.52
C ARG A 202 -6.65 17.95 -0.46
N PRO A 203 -6.35 17.76 0.85
CA PRO A 203 -6.99 18.54 1.91
C PRO A 203 -6.74 20.04 1.87
N ASP A 204 -5.66 20.47 1.21
CA ASP A 204 -5.27 21.87 1.06
C ASP A 204 -5.90 22.55 -0.16
N THR A 205 -6.42 21.78 -1.13
CA THR A 205 -7.10 22.32 -2.33
C THR A 205 -8.61 22.06 -2.34
N ALA A 206 -9.10 21.09 -1.56
CA ALA A 206 -10.52 20.75 -1.50
C ALA A 206 -11.38 21.87 -0.90
N PRO A 207 -12.65 22.02 -1.33
CA PRO A 207 -13.59 22.93 -0.68
C PRO A 207 -13.67 22.67 0.83
N PRO A 208 -13.61 23.71 1.69
CA PRO A 208 -13.62 23.52 3.15
C PRO A 208 -14.80 22.69 3.66
N GLN A 209 -15.98 22.84 3.05
CA GLN A 209 -17.16 22.05 3.39
C GLN A 209 -16.98 20.56 3.07
N ALA A 210 -16.41 20.23 1.90
CA ALA A 210 -16.15 18.84 1.52
C ALA A 210 -15.16 18.18 2.50
N ARG A 211 -14.09 18.90 2.86
CA ARG A 211 -13.13 18.46 3.87
C ARG A 211 -13.81 18.23 5.23
N ALA A 212 -14.59 19.18 5.73
CA ALA A 212 -15.27 19.08 7.01
C ALA A 212 -16.27 17.90 7.08
N LEU A 213 -16.97 17.61 5.97
CA LEU A 213 -17.85 16.45 5.86
C LEU A 213 -17.07 15.14 5.99
N MET A 214 -15.93 15.02 5.30
CA MET A 214 -15.07 13.83 5.40
C MET A 214 -14.46 13.68 6.80
N GLU A 215 -13.99 14.77 7.41
CA GLU A 215 -13.50 14.77 8.80
C GLU A 215 -14.57 14.32 9.80
N THR A 216 -15.82 14.77 9.61
CA THR A 216 -16.93 14.37 10.46
C THR A 216 -17.28 12.89 10.27
N MET A 217 -17.39 12.45 9.02
CA MET A 217 -17.71 11.06 8.67
C MET A 217 -16.67 10.08 9.23
N MET A 218 -15.39 10.42 9.15
CA MET A 218 -14.29 9.51 9.49
C MET A 218 -13.83 9.60 10.95
N ARG A 219 -14.36 10.56 11.73
CA ARG A 219 -13.90 10.84 13.11
C ARG A 219 -13.87 9.61 14.00
N GLY A 220 -14.94 8.80 13.97
CA GLY A 220 -15.05 7.58 14.78
C GLY A 220 -13.97 6.56 14.43
N LEU A 221 -13.81 6.27 13.13
CA LEU A 221 -12.79 5.33 12.66
C LEU A 221 -11.37 5.77 13.04
N VAL A 222 -11.05 7.06 12.86
CA VAL A 222 -9.73 7.60 13.20
C VAL A 222 -9.45 7.48 14.70
N ALA A 223 -10.45 7.74 15.55
CA ALA A 223 -10.32 7.57 17.00
C ALA A 223 -10.05 6.11 17.39
N GLU A 224 -10.73 5.16 16.76
CA GLU A 224 -10.49 3.73 17.00
C GLU A 224 -9.10 3.28 16.51
N MET A 225 -8.66 3.74 15.35
CA MET A 225 -7.32 3.44 14.83
C MET A 225 -6.21 3.99 15.75
N ARG A 226 -6.38 5.21 16.27
CA ARG A 226 -5.46 5.80 17.25
C ARG A 226 -5.45 5.02 18.57
N SER A 227 -6.63 4.62 19.05
CA SER A 227 -6.77 3.77 20.24
C SER A 227 -6.01 2.46 20.06
N GLU A 228 -6.20 1.78 18.93
CA GLU A 228 -5.49 0.52 18.64
C GLU A 228 -3.98 0.71 18.52
N ALA A 229 -3.52 1.76 17.83
CA ALA A 229 -2.10 2.08 17.69
C ALA A 229 -1.42 2.30 19.05
N THR A 230 -2.08 3.02 19.96
CA THR A 230 -1.54 3.32 21.29
C THR A 230 -1.48 2.07 22.18
N ARG A 231 -2.45 1.14 22.06
CA ARG A 231 -2.44 -0.12 22.84
C ARG A 231 -1.30 -1.08 22.46
N ALA A 232 -0.78 -0.95 21.24
CA ALA A 232 0.25 -1.85 20.72
C ALA A 232 1.69 -1.44 21.09
N GLN A 233 1.86 -0.27 21.73
CA GLN A 233 3.14 0.22 22.25
C GLN A 233 3.45 -0.35 23.63
#